data_AF-A0A522RUE3-F1
#
_entry.id   AF-A0A522RUE3-F1
#
_cell.length_a   1.000
_cell.length_b   1.000
_cell.length_c   1.000
_cell.angle_alpha   90.00
_cell.angle_beta   90.00
_cell.angle_gamma   90.00
#
_symmetry.space_group_name_H-M   'P 1'
#
loop_
_entity.id
_entity.type
_entity.pdbx_description
1 polymer ?
#
loop_
_entity_poly.entity_id
_entity_poly.type
_entity_poly.pdbx_seq_one_letter_code
_entity_poly.pdbx_strand_id
1 'polypeptide(L)'
;MTSAAASSRDPAGPEQPRPLGRSRTYTAQDLPARLRQWHAPRVNRWERVCVLAGTVAIEYLGAGGVAGVTLAAGASRWMASGVRWRVAAMDAGGRFEIGVHAGAKGQAEAPQPLRSRLLDAAPRAEALDRAGLQRCLQALPVGARCIIRLRFADNTAPAVPGIRGHFFWHPLAAHAGGSTALVARAGQAFGLADYLGRDHAVIEAALGGALVGDSEADRWLHATLERHLHIEERLIFPAYLAAGGASGWVQGLLNEHGYLREYLAAFGSPEGRRKFLRLLDAHDEKEEGTVYPDVLAHLGARAEGILAKALAWPAPAVPR
;
A
#
# COMPACT_ATOMS: atom_id res chain seq x y z
N MET A 1 -24.39 -6.34 -21.94
CA MET A 1 -24.43 -5.90 -20.53
C MET A 1 -23.34 -4.87 -20.32
N THR A 2 -23.73 -3.60 -20.30
CA THR A 2 -22.84 -2.45 -20.10
C THR A 2 -22.35 -2.44 -18.65
N SER A 3 -21.09 -2.83 -18.45
CA SER A 3 -20.39 -2.65 -17.18
C SER A 3 -20.35 -1.15 -16.87
N ALA A 4 -21.14 -0.73 -15.87
CA ALA A 4 -20.99 0.59 -15.29
C ALA A 4 -19.58 0.68 -14.71
N ALA A 5 -18.68 1.39 -15.38
CA ALA A 5 -17.43 1.83 -14.77
C ALA A 5 -17.82 2.54 -13.48
N ALA A 6 -17.46 1.97 -12.34
CA ALA A 6 -17.63 2.64 -11.06
C ALA A 6 -16.89 3.97 -11.18
N SER A 7 -17.66 5.05 -11.31
CA SER A 7 -17.17 6.43 -11.33
C SER A 7 -16.33 6.59 -10.07
N SER A 8 -15.01 6.51 -10.22
CA SER A 8 -14.07 6.80 -9.14
C SER A 8 -14.19 8.30 -8.91
N ARG A 9 -15.14 8.70 -8.05
CA ARG A 9 -15.21 10.08 -7.56
C ARG A 9 -13.81 10.42 -7.08
N ASP A 10 -13.28 11.52 -7.60
CA ASP A 10 -11.99 12.04 -7.15
C ASP A 10 -11.98 12.08 -5.61
N PRO A 11 -10.83 11.79 -4.97
CA PRO A 11 -10.73 11.87 -3.52
C PRO A 11 -11.21 13.27 -3.10
N ALA A 12 -12.31 13.33 -2.36
CA ALA A 12 -12.81 14.59 -1.88
C ALA A 12 -11.72 15.20 -0.99
N GLY A 13 -11.48 16.51 -1.15
CA GLY A 13 -10.68 17.27 -0.19
C GLY A 13 -11.30 17.15 1.22
N PRO A 14 -10.55 17.50 2.27
CA PRO A 14 -11.12 17.50 3.61
C PRO A 14 -12.26 18.55 3.68
N GLU A 15 -13.30 18.29 4.47
CA GLU A 15 -14.47 19.18 4.58
C GLU A 15 -14.10 20.61 5.02
N GLN A 16 -13.04 20.73 5.81
CA GLN A 16 -12.51 22.01 6.31
C GLN A 16 -10.98 22.00 6.24
N PRO A 17 -10.39 22.25 5.05
CA PRO A 17 -8.94 22.21 4.86
C PRO A 17 -8.27 23.37 5.59
N ARG A 18 -7.54 23.10 6.67
CA ARG A 18 -6.66 24.10 7.28
C ARG A 18 -5.29 24.08 6.58
N PRO A 19 -4.87 25.16 5.89
CA PRO A 19 -3.57 25.18 5.25
C PRO A 19 -2.45 25.11 6.29
N LEU A 20 -1.43 24.33 6.00
CA LEU A 20 -0.24 24.18 6.84
C LEU A 20 1.00 24.73 6.16
N GLY A 21 1.02 24.69 4.83
CA GLY A 21 2.14 25.16 4.04
C GLY A 21 1.95 24.83 2.57
N ARG A 22 2.90 25.29 1.77
CA ARG A 22 2.98 25.05 0.33
C ARG A 22 4.42 24.71 -0.01
N SER A 23 4.63 23.77 -0.91
CA SER A 23 5.95 23.51 -1.46
C SER A 23 6.42 24.69 -2.32
N ARG A 24 7.72 24.67 -2.67
CA ARG A 24 8.19 25.42 -3.84
C ARG A 24 7.55 24.87 -5.12
N THR A 25 7.66 25.62 -6.21
CA THR A 25 7.36 25.10 -7.54
C THR A 25 8.36 24.02 -7.93
N TYR A 26 7.85 22.88 -8.39
CA TYR A 26 8.63 21.79 -8.98
C TYR A 26 8.54 21.82 -10.50
N THR A 27 9.64 21.46 -11.14
CA THR A 27 9.85 21.31 -12.58
C THR A 27 10.44 19.94 -12.88
N ALA A 28 10.50 19.53 -14.14
CA ALA A 28 11.09 18.25 -14.52
C ALA A 28 12.55 18.10 -14.10
N GLN A 29 13.30 19.21 -14.05
CA GLN A 29 14.72 19.24 -13.73
C GLN A 29 14.99 19.14 -12.23
N ASP A 30 14.11 19.69 -11.39
CA ASP A 30 14.32 19.76 -9.94
C ASP A 30 13.31 18.93 -9.12
N LEU A 31 12.53 18.07 -9.79
CA LEU A 31 11.57 17.17 -9.15
C LEU A 31 12.30 16.22 -8.18
N PRO A 32 12.07 16.33 -6.85
CA PRO A 32 12.72 15.49 -5.86
C PRO A 32 12.42 14.01 -6.08
N ALA A 33 13.40 13.14 -5.82
CA ALA A 33 13.26 11.69 -5.96
C ALA A 33 12.04 11.14 -5.20
N ARG A 34 11.77 11.64 -3.99
CA ARG A 34 10.60 11.24 -3.19
C ARG A 34 9.27 11.38 -3.92
N LEU A 35 9.12 12.40 -4.78
CA LEU A 35 7.88 12.64 -5.52
C LEU A 35 7.77 11.76 -6.77
N ARG A 36 8.87 11.13 -7.21
CA ARG A 36 8.88 10.11 -8.26
C ARG A 36 8.60 8.71 -7.70
N GLN A 37 8.69 8.56 -6.38
CA GLN A 37 8.47 7.32 -5.64
C GLN A 37 7.12 7.34 -4.95
N TRP A 38 6.63 6.16 -4.57
CA TRP A 38 5.44 6.06 -3.75
C TRP A 38 5.66 6.76 -2.42
N HIS A 39 4.73 7.62 -2.08
CA HIS A 39 4.65 8.26 -0.78
C HIS A 39 3.19 8.57 -0.49
N ALA A 40 2.88 8.82 0.77
CA ALA A 40 1.53 9.18 1.19
C ALA A 40 1.55 10.44 2.07
N PRO A 41 0.48 11.28 2.00
CA PRO A 41 0.28 12.30 3.01
C PRO A 41 0.12 11.66 4.38
N ARG A 42 0.79 12.20 5.41
CA ARG A 42 0.71 11.68 6.80
C ARG A 42 -0.71 11.57 7.33
N VAL A 43 -0.90 10.86 8.44
CA VAL A 43 -2.17 10.85 9.18
C VAL A 43 -2.69 12.28 9.39
N ASN A 44 -3.96 12.49 9.06
CA ASN A 44 -4.64 13.77 9.15
C ASN A 44 -4.01 14.90 8.29
N ARG A 45 -3.30 14.54 7.23
CA ARG A 45 -2.80 15.45 6.20
C ARG A 45 -3.40 15.15 4.85
N TRP A 46 -3.63 16.21 4.07
CA TRP A 46 -4.02 16.12 2.67
C TRP A 46 -3.01 16.91 1.86
N GLU A 47 -2.69 16.38 0.69
CA GLU A 47 -1.85 17.08 -0.28
C GLU A 47 -2.72 17.49 -1.47
N ARG A 48 -2.60 18.74 -1.88
CA ARG A 48 -3.24 19.25 -3.09
C ARG A 48 -2.17 19.51 -4.14
N VAL A 49 -2.14 18.68 -5.17
CA VAL A 49 -1.26 18.88 -6.32
C VAL A 49 -1.92 19.89 -7.26
N CYS A 50 -1.27 21.02 -7.50
CA CYS A 50 -1.76 22.11 -8.34
C CYS A 50 -0.81 22.32 -9.52
N VAL A 51 -1.28 22.06 -10.75
CA VAL A 51 -0.46 22.25 -11.96
C VAL A 51 -0.54 23.71 -12.40
N LEU A 52 0.60 24.37 -12.44
CA LEU A 52 0.74 25.78 -12.83
C LEU A 52 0.98 25.94 -14.33
N ALA A 53 1.66 24.98 -14.98
CA ALA A 53 1.92 24.98 -16.41
C ALA A 53 2.21 23.56 -16.92
N GLY A 54 2.05 23.35 -18.23
CA GLY A 54 2.29 22.06 -18.87
C GLY A 54 1.33 20.98 -18.37
N THR A 55 1.81 19.75 -18.38
CA THR A 55 1.08 18.56 -17.94
C THR A 55 1.88 17.74 -16.94
N VAL A 56 1.19 17.18 -15.95
CA VAL A 56 1.74 16.30 -14.92
C VAL A 56 0.89 15.05 -14.83
N ALA A 57 1.47 13.89 -15.12
CA ALA A 57 0.86 12.59 -14.92
C ALA A 57 1.14 12.09 -13.50
N ILE A 58 0.08 11.80 -12.78
CA ILE A 58 0.13 11.32 -11.40
C ILE A 58 -0.44 9.91 -11.37
N GLU A 59 0.29 9.01 -10.72
CA GLU A 59 -0.21 7.68 -10.35
C GLU A 59 -0.57 7.67 -8.87
N TYR A 60 -1.63 6.94 -8.51
CA TYR A 60 -2.04 6.73 -7.13
C TYR A 60 -2.57 5.31 -6.94
N LEU A 61 -2.37 4.75 -5.75
CA LEU A 61 -2.91 3.44 -5.39
C LEU A 61 -4.39 3.58 -5.05
N GLY A 62 -5.23 3.28 -6.03
CA GLY A 62 -6.67 3.18 -5.86
C GLY A 62 -7.09 1.78 -5.42
N ALA A 63 -8.37 1.63 -5.14
CA ALA A 63 -8.95 0.36 -4.74
C ALA A 63 -8.79 -0.73 -5.82
N GLY A 64 -8.68 -0.36 -7.10
CA GLY A 64 -8.45 -1.28 -8.21
C GLY A 64 -7.00 -1.68 -8.47
N GLY A 65 -6.03 -0.98 -7.85
CA GLY A 65 -4.61 -1.02 -8.22
C GLY A 65 -4.09 0.37 -8.53
N VAL A 66 -3.01 0.44 -9.31
CA VAL A 66 -2.45 1.72 -9.78
C VAL A 66 -3.44 2.36 -10.74
N ALA A 67 -3.90 3.56 -10.38
CA ALA A 67 -4.69 4.43 -11.25
C ALA A 67 -3.84 5.64 -11.65
N GLY A 68 -4.04 6.15 -12.86
CA GLY A 68 -3.32 7.31 -13.39
C GLY A 68 -4.26 8.44 -13.75
N VAL A 69 -3.77 9.67 -13.64
CA VAL A 69 -4.46 10.87 -14.13
C VAL A 69 -3.42 11.87 -14.65
N THR A 70 -3.69 12.45 -15.82
CA THR A 70 -2.90 13.55 -16.36
C THR A 70 -3.60 14.86 -16.06
N LEU A 71 -2.94 15.72 -15.30
CA LEU A 71 -3.41 17.06 -14.95
C LEU A 71 -2.78 18.09 -15.89
N ALA A 72 -3.60 18.97 -16.47
CA ALA A 72 -3.15 20.11 -17.28
C ALA A 72 -3.03 21.39 -16.43
N ALA A 73 -2.42 22.44 -16.99
CA ALA A 73 -2.33 23.75 -16.35
C ALA A 73 -3.69 24.25 -15.81
N GLY A 74 -3.69 24.73 -14.57
CA GLY A 74 -4.88 25.15 -13.84
C GLY A 74 -5.64 24.03 -13.15
N ALA A 75 -5.37 22.75 -13.48
CA ALA A 75 -5.98 21.62 -12.79
C ALA A 75 -5.35 21.38 -11.41
N SER A 76 -6.13 20.78 -10.52
CA SER A 76 -5.61 20.34 -9.22
C SER A 76 -6.24 19.02 -8.80
N ARG A 77 -5.52 18.25 -8.00
CA ARG A 77 -5.99 16.98 -7.42
C ARG A 77 -5.69 16.92 -5.93
N TRP A 78 -6.64 16.44 -5.17
CA TRP A 78 -6.45 16.11 -3.76
C TRP A 78 -5.97 14.68 -3.60
N MET A 79 -4.96 14.52 -2.76
CA MET A 79 -4.50 13.25 -2.21
C MET A 79 -4.89 13.23 -0.75
N ALA A 80 -5.79 12.30 -0.41
CA ALA A 80 -6.22 12.13 0.95
C ALA A 80 -5.09 11.54 1.81
N SER A 81 -5.19 11.75 3.12
CA SER A 81 -4.30 11.13 4.10
C SER A 81 -4.13 9.67 3.76
N GLY A 82 -2.89 9.30 3.52
CA GLY A 82 -2.54 7.93 3.32
C GLY A 82 -2.79 7.32 1.94
N VAL A 83 -3.28 8.12 0.99
CA VAL A 83 -3.33 7.71 -0.42
C VAL A 83 -1.91 7.76 -0.96
N ARG A 84 -1.37 6.59 -1.31
CA ARG A 84 -0.05 6.49 -1.94
C ARG A 84 -0.11 7.03 -3.36
N TRP A 85 0.76 7.97 -3.68
CA TRP A 85 0.82 8.58 -4.99
C TRP A 85 2.27 8.89 -5.41
N ARG A 86 2.47 9.13 -6.70
CA ARG A 86 3.74 9.56 -7.28
C ARG A 86 3.53 10.35 -8.56
N VAL A 87 4.49 11.18 -8.93
CA VAL A 87 4.57 11.79 -10.26
C VAL A 87 5.18 10.77 -11.21
N ALA A 88 4.34 10.21 -12.08
CA ALA A 88 4.73 9.19 -13.05
C ALA A 88 5.43 9.79 -14.26
N ALA A 89 4.95 10.93 -14.75
CA ALA A 89 5.56 11.68 -15.83
C ALA A 89 5.22 13.17 -15.72
N MET A 90 6.05 14.00 -16.34
CA MET A 90 5.82 15.43 -16.44
C MET A 90 6.51 15.91 -17.71
N ASP A 91 5.82 16.76 -18.49
CA ASP A 91 6.43 17.31 -19.70
C ASP A 91 7.51 18.36 -19.37
N ALA A 92 8.27 18.78 -20.39
CA ALA A 92 9.38 19.72 -20.20
C ALA A 92 8.94 21.10 -19.69
N GLY A 93 7.70 21.51 -19.96
CA GLY A 93 7.11 22.77 -19.48
C GLY A 93 6.35 22.61 -18.16
N GLY A 94 6.31 21.40 -17.61
CA GLY A 94 5.52 21.01 -16.47
C GLY A 94 5.99 21.73 -15.22
N ARG A 95 5.05 22.41 -14.57
CA ARG A 95 5.28 23.11 -13.29
C ARG A 95 4.12 22.82 -12.37
N PHE A 96 4.40 22.41 -11.14
CA PHE A 96 3.34 22.20 -10.14
C PHE A 96 3.82 22.50 -8.73
N GLU A 97 2.87 22.63 -7.82
CA GLU A 97 3.11 22.80 -6.39
C GLU A 97 2.21 21.87 -5.59
N ILE A 98 2.62 21.62 -4.35
CA ILE A 98 1.87 20.81 -3.39
C ILE A 98 1.45 21.73 -2.23
N GLY A 99 0.15 21.92 -2.06
CA GLY A 99 -0.42 22.49 -0.84
C GLY A 99 -0.60 21.39 0.21
N VAL A 100 -0.14 21.61 1.43
CA VAL A 100 -0.33 20.66 2.54
C VAL A 100 -1.40 21.22 3.48
N HIS A 101 -2.42 20.41 3.75
CA HIS A 101 -3.57 20.77 4.55
C HIS A 101 -3.80 19.78 5.69
N ALA A 102 -4.39 20.24 6.79
CA ALA A 102 -4.91 19.40 7.86
C ALA A 102 -6.44 19.34 7.82
N GLY A 103 -7.00 18.25 8.33
CA GLY A 103 -8.41 18.22 8.73
C GLY A 103 -8.65 19.05 10.00
N ALA A 104 -9.92 19.39 10.25
CA ALA A 104 -10.34 20.15 11.43
C ALA A 104 -10.09 19.41 12.75
N LYS A 105 -10.13 18.08 12.74
CA LYS A 105 -9.91 17.26 13.93
C LYS A 105 -8.41 17.07 14.15
N GLY A 106 -7.89 17.58 15.26
CA GLY A 106 -6.44 17.63 15.52
C GLY A 106 -5.79 16.31 15.97
N GLN A 107 -6.54 15.23 16.14
CA GLN A 107 -6.00 13.95 16.61
C GLN A 107 -5.71 13.01 15.44
N ALA A 108 -4.73 12.11 15.64
CA ALA A 108 -4.55 10.92 14.80
C ALA A 108 -5.79 10.03 14.97
N GLU A 109 -6.85 10.33 14.23
CA GLU A 109 -7.99 9.44 14.09
C GLU A 109 -7.60 8.26 13.17
N ALA A 110 -8.45 7.23 13.19
CA ALA A 110 -8.33 6.03 12.38
C ALA A 110 -7.89 6.29 10.92
N PRO A 111 -7.32 5.28 10.22
CA PRO A 111 -7.11 5.35 8.77
C PRO A 111 -8.38 5.85 8.09
N GLN A 112 -8.23 6.83 7.21
CA GLN A 112 -9.38 7.51 6.58
C GLN A 112 -10.32 6.49 5.91
N PRO A 113 -11.64 6.74 5.84
CA PRO A 113 -12.65 5.82 5.27
C PRO A 113 -12.35 5.33 3.85
N LEU A 114 -11.55 6.05 3.08
CA LEU A 114 -11.11 5.62 1.75
C LEU A 114 -10.24 4.35 1.79
N ARG A 115 -9.53 4.10 2.90
CA ARG A 115 -8.66 2.93 3.07
C ARG A 115 -9.44 1.66 3.41
N SER A 116 -10.45 1.73 4.28
CA SER A 116 -11.28 0.56 4.61
C SER A 116 -11.94 -0.04 3.37
N ARG A 117 -12.30 0.81 2.39
CA ARG A 117 -12.88 0.40 1.08
C ARG A 117 -11.99 -0.58 0.30
N LEU A 118 -10.68 -0.61 0.53
CA LEU A 118 -9.81 -1.58 -0.14
C LEU A 118 -10.26 -3.01 0.17
N LEU A 119 -10.64 -3.30 1.41
CA LEU A 119 -11.14 -4.61 1.82
C LEU A 119 -12.67 -4.67 1.78
N ASP A 120 -13.36 -3.66 2.32
CA ASP A 120 -14.82 -3.66 2.47
C ASP A 120 -15.57 -3.76 1.13
N ALA A 121 -15.07 -3.08 0.10
CA ALA A 121 -15.72 -3.02 -1.20
C ALA A 121 -15.14 -4.03 -2.22
N ALA A 122 -14.27 -4.94 -1.80
CA ALA A 122 -13.75 -5.98 -2.67
C ALA A 122 -14.80 -7.09 -2.87
N PRO A 123 -15.16 -7.44 -4.13
CA PRO A 123 -15.96 -8.63 -4.40
C PRO A 123 -15.32 -9.87 -3.77
N ARG A 124 -16.16 -10.77 -3.22
CA ARG A 124 -15.71 -12.02 -2.62
C ARG A 124 -15.94 -13.18 -3.60
N ALA A 125 -14.96 -14.07 -3.71
CA ALA A 125 -15.04 -15.30 -4.48
C ALA A 125 -14.50 -16.48 -3.66
N GLU A 126 -14.81 -17.69 -4.11
CA GLU A 126 -14.34 -18.92 -3.48
C GLU A 126 -13.72 -19.84 -4.53
N ALA A 127 -12.55 -20.39 -4.21
CA ALA A 127 -11.83 -21.35 -5.03
C ALA A 127 -11.69 -22.68 -4.26
N LEU A 128 -12.40 -23.70 -4.74
CA LEU A 128 -12.40 -25.03 -4.12
C LEU A 128 -11.10 -25.82 -4.39
N ASP A 129 -10.45 -25.52 -5.52
CA ASP A 129 -9.21 -26.15 -5.97
C ASP A 129 -8.37 -25.15 -6.78
N ARG A 130 -7.19 -25.60 -7.25
CA ARG A 130 -6.29 -24.79 -8.06
C ARG A 130 -6.91 -24.35 -9.40
N ALA A 131 -7.73 -25.21 -10.01
CA ALA A 131 -8.36 -24.89 -11.29
C ALA A 131 -9.42 -23.79 -11.11
N GLY A 132 -10.18 -23.82 -10.00
CA GLY A 132 -11.09 -22.78 -9.57
C GLY A 132 -10.36 -21.46 -9.34
N LEU A 133 -9.24 -21.49 -8.62
CA LEU A 133 -8.41 -20.29 -8.42
C LEU A 133 -7.95 -19.72 -9.77
N GLN A 134 -7.44 -20.56 -10.67
CA GLN A 134 -7.01 -20.12 -12.00
C GLN A 134 -8.15 -19.46 -12.78
N ARG A 135 -9.36 -20.04 -12.77
CA ARG A 135 -10.54 -19.42 -13.41
C ARG A 135 -10.89 -18.07 -12.79
N CYS A 136 -10.86 -17.94 -11.47
CA CYS A 136 -11.08 -16.66 -10.77
C CYS A 136 -10.05 -15.61 -11.21
N LEU A 137 -8.77 -15.96 -11.29
CA LEU A 137 -7.72 -15.03 -11.70
C LEU A 137 -7.83 -14.62 -13.17
N GLN A 138 -8.14 -15.56 -14.06
CA GLN A 138 -8.36 -15.27 -15.49
C GLN A 138 -9.56 -14.37 -15.73
N ALA A 139 -10.63 -14.54 -14.94
CA ALA A 139 -11.84 -13.74 -15.01
C ALA A 139 -11.68 -12.34 -14.39
N LEU A 140 -10.65 -12.10 -13.57
CA LEU A 140 -10.44 -10.81 -12.91
C LEU A 140 -10.00 -9.74 -13.93
N PRO A 141 -10.80 -8.67 -14.14
CA PRO A 141 -10.44 -7.61 -15.08
C PRO A 141 -9.20 -6.84 -14.64
N VAL A 142 -8.50 -6.21 -15.59
CA VAL A 142 -7.42 -5.26 -15.27
C VAL A 142 -7.99 -4.10 -14.46
N GLY A 143 -7.31 -3.72 -13.37
CA GLY A 143 -7.77 -2.69 -12.44
C GLY A 143 -8.85 -3.17 -11.47
N ALA A 144 -9.15 -4.47 -11.43
CA ALA A 144 -10.06 -5.05 -10.45
C ALA A 144 -9.31 -5.74 -9.31
N ARG A 145 -10.01 -5.90 -8.19
CA ARG A 145 -9.58 -6.70 -7.04
C ARG A 145 -10.69 -7.66 -6.61
N CYS A 146 -10.31 -8.69 -5.88
CA CYS A 146 -11.20 -9.66 -5.29
C CYS A 146 -10.57 -10.23 -4.01
N ILE A 147 -11.39 -10.47 -2.99
CA ILE A 147 -11.00 -11.32 -1.86
C ILE A 147 -11.39 -12.75 -2.22
N ILE A 148 -10.41 -13.64 -2.33
CA ILE A 148 -10.62 -15.04 -2.68
C ILE A 148 -10.41 -15.90 -1.44
N ARG A 149 -11.42 -16.70 -1.09
CA ARG A 149 -11.31 -17.77 -0.10
C ARG A 149 -10.88 -19.06 -0.79
N LEU A 150 -9.74 -19.61 -0.37
CA LEU A 150 -9.18 -20.87 -0.84
C LEU A 150 -9.61 -22.01 0.12
N ARG A 151 -10.11 -23.12 -0.43
CA ARG A 151 -10.50 -24.32 0.35
C ARG A 151 -9.52 -25.49 0.21
N PHE A 152 -8.28 -25.17 -0.14
CA PHE A 152 -7.19 -26.12 -0.22
C PHE A 152 -5.96 -25.54 0.49
N ALA A 153 -5.10 -26.42 1.01
CA ALA A 153 -4.03 -26.04 1.93
C ALA A 153 -2.87 -25.24 1.32
N ASP A 154 -2.81 -25.11 -0.01
CA ASP A 154 -1.77 -24.29 -0.63
C ASP A 154 -2.14 -22.80 -0.56
N ASN A 155 -1.36 -22.07 0.24
CA ASN A 155 -1.51 -20.64 0.49
C ASN A 155 -0.45 -19.80 -0.25
N THR A 156 0.40 -20.43 -1.08
CA THR A 156 1.39 -19.72 -1.88
C THR A 156 0.74 -19.05 -3.08
N ALA A 157 1.31 -17.94 -3.55
CA ALA A 157 0.88 -17.33 -4.80
C ALA A 157 0.91 -18.38 -5.91
N PRO A 158 -0.19 -18.57 -6.65
CA PRO A 158 -0.22 -19.59 -7.67
C PRO A 158 0.80 -19.23 -8.74
N ALA A 159 1.67 -20.18 -9.09
CA ALA A 159 2.55 -20.08 -10.24
C ALA A 159 1.72 -20.21 -11.53
N VAL A 160 0.89 -19.20 -11.84
CA VAL A 160 0.09 -19.22 -13.07
C VAL A 160 0.96 -18.72 -14.23
N PRO A 161 1.20 -19.55 -15.26
CA PRO A 161 1.92 -19.12 -16.45
C PRO A 161 1.20 -17.93 -17.12
N GLY A 162 1.95 -16.91 -17.57
CA GLY A 162 1.40 -15.71 -18.23
C GLY A 162 0.78 -14.65 -17.31
N ILE A 163 0.81 -14.87 -15.99
CA ILE A 163 0.20 -13.99 -14.96
C ILE A 163 1.25 -13.31 -14.07
N ARG A 164 2.52 -13.76 -14.14
CA ARG A 164 3.62 -13.22 -13.34
C ARG A 164 3.79 -11.73 -13.56
N GLY A 165 3.91 -10.98 -12.47
CA GLY A 165 4.16 -9.53 -12.48
C GLY A 165 2.91 -8.66 -12.65
N HIS A 166 1.73 -9.23 -12.90
CA HIS A 166 0.49 -8.46 -13.08
C HIS A 166 -0.55 -8.68 -11.99
N PHE A 167 -0.30 -9.57 -11.04
CA PHE A 167 -1.23 -9.82 -9.94
C PHE A 167 -0.55 -9.58 -8.61
N PHE A 168 -1.11 -8.63 -7.87
CA PHE A 168 -0.82 -8.46 -6.47
C PHE A 168 -1.52 -9.58 -5.70
N TRP A 169 -0.74 -10.35 -4.94
CA TRP A 169 -1.21 -11.44 -4.09
C TRP A 169 -0.87 -11.10 -2.64
N HIS A 170 -1.90 -10.84 -1.83
CA HIS A 170 -1.76 -10.47 -0.42
C HIS A 170 -2.57 -11.45 0.44
N PRO A 171 -1.95 -12.52 0.94
CA PRO A 171 -2.59 -13.42 1.90
C PRO A 171 -3.04 -12.64 3.14
N LEU A 172 -4.33 -12.71 3.47
CA LEU A 172 -4.95 -11.99 4.58
C LEU A 172 -5.02 -12.83 5.85
N ALA A 173 -5.29 -14.13 5.75
CA ALA A 173 -5.30 -15.05 6.88
C ALA A 173 -5.29 -16.51 6.41
N ALA A 174 -4.64 -17.39 7.18
CA ALA A 174 -4.83 -18.84 7.07
C ALA A 174 -6.01 -19.30 7.94
N HIS A 175 -6.70 -20.36 7.52
CA HIS A 175 -7.73 -21.03 8.31
C HIS A 175 -7.65 -22.55 8.12
N ALA A 176 -8.40 -23.32 8.91
CA ALA A 176 -8.47 -24.77 8.75
C ALA A 176 -8.86 -25.11 7.29
N GLY A 177 -8.01 -25.89 6.62
CA GLY A 177 -8.23 -26.31 5.23
C GLY A 177 -8.03 -25.24 4.15
N GLY A 178 -7.46 -24.06 4.45
CA GLY A 178 -7.13 -23.09 3.40
C GLY A 178 -6.73 -21.69 3.89
N SER A 179 -7.04 -20.68 3.10
CA SER A 179 -6.70 -19.29 3.40
C SER A 179 -7.61 -18.29 2.69
N THR A 180 -7.50 -17.04 3.08
CA THR A 180 -8.11 -15.90 2.38
C THR A 180 -6.99 -15.02 1.85
N ALA A 181 -7.10 -14.57 0.60
CA ALA A 181 -6.17 -13.63 0.00
C ALA A 181 -6.90 -12.48 -0.71
N LEU A 182 -6.36 -11.27 -0.59
CA LEU A 182 -6.69 -10.17 -1.49
C LEU A 182 -5.85 -10.34 -2.76
N VAL A 183 -6.54 -10.36 -3.89
CA VAL A 183 -5.92 -10.44 -5.21
C VAL A 183 -6.34 -9.21 -6.00
N ALA A 184 -5.39 -8.58 -6.71
CA ALA A 184 -5.70 -7.50 -7.61
C ALA A 184 -4.86 -7.57 -8.89
N ARG A 185 -5.48 -7.28 -10.03
CA ARG A 185 -4.83 -7.33 -11.34
C ARG A 185 -4.40 -5.94 -11.80
N ALA A 186 -3.10 -5.76 -11.94
CA ALA A 186 -2.47 -4.57 -12.48
C ALA A 186 -2.50 -4.55 -14.01
N GLY A 187 -2.59 -3.36 -14.60
CA GLY A 187 -2.46 -3.17 -16.05
C GLY A 187 -1.02 -3.22 -16.54
N GLN A 188 -0.06 -3.07 -15.63
CA GLN A 188 1.38 -3.07 -15.91
C GLN A 188 2.13 -3.94 -14.91
N ALA A 189 3.36 -4.32 -15.26
CA ALA A 189 4.26 -4.99 -14.34
C ALA A 189 4.58 -4.08 -13.14
N PHE A 190 4.82 -4.68 -11.99
CA PHE A 190 5.17 -3.96 -10.76
C PHE A 190 6.43 -4.56 -10.13
N GLY A 191 7.19 -3.71 -9.42
CA GLY A 191 8.41 -4.08 -8.70
C GLY A 191 8.18 -4.31 -7.21
N LEU A 192 9.28 -4.56 -6.49
CA LEU A 192 9.25 -4.84 -5.05
C LEU A 192 8.66 -3.67 -4.23
N ALA A 193 9.06 -2.43 -4.48
CA ALA A 193 8.51 -1.29 -3.74
C ALA A 193 7.01 -1.05 -4.02
N ASP A 194 6.54 -1.30 -5.25
CA ASP A 194 5.11 -1.24 -5.56
C ASP A 194 4.32 -2.29 -4.75
N TYR A 195 4.91 -3.48 -4.57
CA TYR A 195 4.31 -4.55 -3.78
C TYR A 195 4.26 -4.23 -2.28
N LEU A 196 5.36 -3.75 -1.70
CA LEU A 196 5.47 -3.41 -0.28
C LEU A 196 4.57 -2.21 0.09
N GLY A 197 4.56 -1.15 -0.74
CA GLY A 197 3.62 -0.05 -0.54
C GLY A 197 2.16 -0.50 -0.62
N ARG A 198 1.87 -1.60 -1.33
CA ARG A 198 0.54 -2.21 -1.32
C ARG A 198 0.28 -3.06 -0.08
N ASP A 199 1.27 -3.77 0.46
CA ASP A 199 1.16 -4.42 1.77
C ASP A 199 0.76 -3.39 2.84
N HIS A 200 1.43 -2.23 2.89
CA HIS A 200 1.05 -1.16 3.81
C HIS A 200 -0.41 -0.70 3.62
N ALA A 201 -0.85 -0.52 2.36
CA ALA A 201 -2.24 -0.15 2.09
C ALA A 201 -3.25 -1.20 2.58
N VAL A 202 -2.90 -2.49 2.52
CA VAL A 202 -3.72 -3.60 3.04
C VAL A 202 -3.75 -3.61 4.57
N ILE A 203 -2.60 -3.43 5.22
CA ILE A 203 -2.47 -3.32 6.68
C ILE A 203 -3.34 -2.18 7.20
N GLU A 204 -3.27 -1.02 6.57
CA GLU A 204 -4.04 0.16 6.97
C GLU A 204 -5.54 0.01 6.71
N ALA A 205 -5.93 -0.72 5.66
CA ALA A 205 -7.32 -1.05 5.40
C ALA A 205 -7.88 -1.98 6.49
N ALA A 206 -7.13 -3.02 6.87
CA ALA A 206 -7.49 -3.93 7.95
C ALA A 206 -7.55 -3.20 9.30
N LEU A 207 -6.61 -2.30 9.56
CA LEU A 207 -6.60 -1.41 10.72
C LEU A 207 -7.86 -0.54 10.80
N GLY A 208 -8.34 -0.02 9.67
CA GLY A 208 -9.59 0.75 9.61
C GLY A 208 -10.79 -0.05 10.14
N GLY A 209 -10.92 -1.31 9.72
CA GLY A 209 -11.97 -2.22 10.21
C GLY A 209 -11.79 -2.61 11.68
N ALA A 210 -10.55 -2.91 12.10
CA ALA A 210 -10.24 -3.26 13.49
C ALA A 210 -10.61 -2.15 14.48
N LEU A 211 -10.40 -0.89 14.10
CA LEU A 211 -10.73 0.27 14.94
C LEU A 211 -12.22 0.48 15.17
N VAL A 212 -13.08 -0.01 14.27
CA VAL A 212 -14.54 0.01 14.44
C VAL A 212 -15.08 -1.30 15.03
N GLY A 213 -14.19 -2.21 15.47
CA GLY A 213 -14.55 -3.45 16.14
C GLY A 213 -14.84 -4.64 15.20
N ASP A 214 -14.46 -4.57 13.93
CA ASP A 214 -14.57 -5.72 13.03
C ASP A 214 -13.50 -6.78 13.35
N SER A 215 -13.93 -7.91 13.93
CA SER A 215 -13.05 -9.03 14.28
C SER A 215 -12.37 -9.70 13.08
N GLU A 216 -12.97 -9.66 11.88
CA GLU A 216 -12.34 -10.20 10.67
C GLU A 216 -11.19 -9.31 10.24
N ALA A 217 -11.42 -7.99 10.22
CA ALA A 217 -10.39 -7.01 9.92
C ALA A 217 -9.27 -7.01 10.97
N ASP A 218 -9.58 -7.20 12.25
CA ASP A 218 -8.58 -7.35 13.32
C ASP A 218 -7.66 -8.56 13.07
N ARG A 219 -8.23 -9.74 12.74
CA ARG A 219 -7.42 -10.91 12.36
C ARG A 219 -6.55 -10.64 11.13
N TRP A 220 -7.09 -9.94 10.13
CA TRP A 220 -6.34 -9.56 8.94
C TRP A 220 -5.22 -8.57 9.26
N LEU A 221 -5.43 -7.60 10.15
CA LEU A 221 -4.40 -6.67 10.60
C LEU A 221 -3.21 -7.42 11.19
N HIS A 222 -3.48 -8.31 12.15
CA HIS A 222 -2.44 -9.14 12.77
C HIS A 222 -1.68 -9.99 11.76
N ALA A 223 -2.40 -10.70 10.90
CA ALA A 223 -1.76 -11.58 9.92
C ALA A 223 -0.99 -10.81 8.84
N THR A 224 -1.53 -9.70 8.32
CA THR A 224 -0.88 -8.94 7.24
C THR A 224 0.34 -8.17 7.74
N LEU A 225 0.29 -7.57 8.95
CA LEU A 225 1.45 -6.93 9.55
C LEU A 225 2.55 -7.95 9.82
N GLU A 226 2.25 -9.06 10.51
CA GLU A 226 3.28 -10.06 10.83
C GLU A 226 3.90 -10.67 9.57
N ARG A 227 3.10 -10.84 8.51
CA ARG A 227 3.60 -11.28 7.21
C ARG A 227 4.59 -10.30 6.62
N HIS A 228 4.22 -9.02 6.62
CA HIS A 228 5.02 -7.95 6.06
C HIS A 228 6.37 -7.84 6.78
N LEU A 229 6.37 -7.76 8.12
CA LEU A 229 7.59 -7.70 8.92
C LEU A 229 8.49 -8.92 8.66
N HIS A 230 7.92 -10.11 8.52
CA HIS A 230 8.70 -11.31 8.18
C HIS A 230 9.33 -11.27 6.78
N ILE A 231 8.62 -10.75 5.78
CA ILE A 231 9.18 -10.58 4.44
C ILE A 231 10.42 -9.69 4.52
N GLU A 232 10.34 -8.61 5.28
CA GLU A 232 11.46 -7.70 5.44
C GLU A 232 12.62 -8.36 6.20
N GLU A 233 12.34 -8.90 7.38
CA GLU A 233 13.31 -9.52 8.28
C GLU A 233 14.01 -10.74 7.68
N ARG A 234 13.29 -11.54 6.88
CA ARG A 234 13.79 -12.82 6.37
C ARG A 234 14.26 -12.77 4.92
N LEU A 235 13.77 -11.82 4.12
CA LEU A 235 14.12 -11.73 2.70
C LEU A 235 14.88 -10.43 2.39
N ILE A 236 14.32 -9.29 2.78
CA ILE A 236 14.81 -7.99 2.30
C ILE A 236 16.06 -7.57 3.06
N PHE A 237 16.02 -7.51 4.40
CA PHE A 237 17.15 -7.08 5.21
C PHE A 237 18.39 -7.95 5.01
N PRO A 238 18.31 -9.30 4.99
CA PRO A 238 19.49 -10.11 4.69
C PRO A 238 20.05 -9.84 3.30
N ALA A 239 19.20 -9.67 2.29
CA ALA A 239 19.65 -9.38 0.92
C ALA A 239 20.28 -7.98 0.81
N TYR A 240 19.73 -6.99 1.52
CA TYR A 240 20.27 -5.64 1.60
C TYR A 240 21.64 -5.60 2.29
N LEU A 241 21.79 -6.29 3.43
CA LEU A 241 23.09 -6.40 4.12
C LEU A 241 24.13 -7.11 3.25
N ALA A 242 23.74 -8.21 2.58
CA ALA A 242 24.61 -8.91 1.64
C ALA A 242 25.00 -8.05 0.42
N ALA A 243 24.25 -6.98 0.14
CA ALA A 243 24.54 -6.00 -0.89
C ALA A 243 25.41 -4.83 -0.41
N GLY A 244 25.88 -4.83 0.85
CA GLY A 244 26.66 -3.74 1.43
C GLY A 244 25.82 -2.65 2.12
N GLY A 245 24.53 -2.91 2.35
CA GLY A 245 23.63 -1.98 3.02
C GLY A 245 24.00 -1.69 4.48
N ALA A 246 23.46 -0.60 5.03
CA ALA A 246 23.78 -0.11 6.36
C ALA A 246 23.15 -0.98 7.48
N SER A 247 23.99 -1.67 8.26
CA SER A 247 23.54 -2.51 9.39
C SER A 247 22.82 -1.73 10.49
N GLY A 248 23.23 -0.49 10.75
CA GLY A 248 22.58 0.39 11.73
C GLY A 248 21.12 0.70 11.37
N TRP A 249 20.80 0.83 10.08
CA TRP A 249 19.42 1.02 9.63
C TRP A 249 18.57 -0.23 9.87
N VAL A 250 19.09 -1.39 9.49
CA VAL A 250 18.40 -2.67 9.71
C VAL A 250 18.12 -2.88 11.19
N GLN A 251 19.09 -2.62 12.08
CA GLN A 251 18.87 -2.74 13.51
C GLN A 251 17.80 -1.77 14.03
N GLY A 252 17.78 -0.54 13.53
CA GLY A 252 16.74 0.43 13.86
C GLY A 252 15.34 -0.05 13.46
N LEU A 253 15.20 -0.59 12.25
CA LEU A 253 13.93 -1.16 11.76
C LEU A 253 13.51 -2.39 12.57
N LEU A 254 14.42 -3.31 12.87
CA LEU A 254 14.13 -4.47 13.72
C LEU A 254 13.60 -4.06 15.10
N ASN A 255 14.14 -2.99 15.69
CA ASN A 255 13.62 -2.47 16.96
C ASN A 255 12.20 -1.90 16.80
N GLU A 256 11.94 -1.15 15.73
CA GLU A 256 10.59 -0.65 15.41
C GLU A 256 9.59 -1.78 15.18
N HIS A 257 9.98 -2.86 14.49
CA HIS A 257 9.15 -4.05 14.30
C HIS A 257 8.80 -4.69 15.66
N GLY A 258 9.75 -4.74 16.58
CA GLY A 258 9.50 -5.18 17.96
C GLY A 258 8.43 -4.34 18.66
N TYR A 259 8.54 -3.01 18.57
CA TYR A 259 7.55 -2.09 19.13
C TYR A 259 6.18 -2.18 18.44
N LEU A 260 6.14 -2.35 17.11
CA LEU A 260 4.90 -2.55 16.36
C LEU A 260 4.16 -3.80 16.86
N ARG A 261 4.88 -4.92 17.04
CA ARG A 261 4.31 -6.16 17.60
C ARG A 261 3.83 -5.96 19.04
N GLU A 262 4.61 -5.29 19.88
CA GLU A 262 4.23 -4.97 21.27
C GLU A 262 2.95 -4.12 21.34
N TYR A 263 2.89 -3.04 20.56
CA TYR A 263 1.75 -2.13 20.57
C TYR A 263 0.51 -2.73 19.91
N LEU A 264 0.70 -3.62 18.93
CA LEU A 264 -0.39 -4.40 18.36
C LEU A 264 -0.95 -5.41 19.37
N ALA A 265 -0.12 -6.07 20.18
CA ALA A 265 -0.59 -6.91 21.28
C ALA A 265 -1.39 -6.11 22.33
N ALA A 266 -1.04 -4.83 22.52
CA ALA A 266 -1.74 -3.90 23.41
C ALA A 266 -2.87 -3.09 22.72
N PHE A 267 -3.26 -3.44 21.49
CA PHE A 267 -4.15 -2.63 20.64
C PHE A 267 -5.57 -2.43 21.18
N GLY A 268 -6.02 -3.36 22.05
CA GLY A 268 -7.28 -3.23 22.78
C GLY A 268 -7.32 -2.03 23.74
N SER A 269 -6.16 -1.55 24.20
CA SER A 269 -6.06 -0.39 25.10
C SER A 269 -5.99 0.94 24.31
N PRO A 270 -6.59 2.04 24.80
CA PRO A 270 -6.47 3.35 24.14
C PRO A 270 -5.03 3.85 24.00
N GLU A 271 -4.17 3.53 24.97
CA GLU A 271 -2.76 3.91 24.91
C GLU A 271 -1.99 3.10 23.87
N GLY A 272 -2.09 1.77 23.90
CA GLY A 272 -1.44 0.88 22.94
C GLY A 272 -1.86 1.22 21.50
N ARG A 273 -3.16 1.44 21.29
CA ARG A 273 -3.71 1.90 20.00
C ARG A 273 -3.07 3.20 19.52
N ARG A 274 -2.97 4.23 20.39
CA ARG A 274 -2.34 5.51 20.00
C ARG A 274 -0.87 5.36 19.66
N LYS A 275 -0.13 4.55 20.42
CA LYS A 275 1.29 4.27 20.16
C LYS A 275 1.47 3.53 18.84
N PHE A 276 0.66 2.49 18.61
CA PHE A 276 0.65 1.72 17.36
C PHE A 276 0.40 2.62 16.15
N LEU A 277 -0.66 3.43 16.16
CA LEU A 277 -1.02 4.31 15.04
C LEU A 277 0.10 5.30 14.69
N ARG A 278 0.72 5.91 15.70
CA ARG A 278 1.82 6.86 15.48
C ARG A 278 3.08 6.19 14.95
N LEU A 279 3.41 5.03 15.50
CA LEU A 279 4.59 4.30 15.07
C LEU A 279 4.42 3.77 13.65
N LEU A 280 3.26 3.18 13.32
CA LEU A 280 2.98 2.66 11.99
C LEU A 280 3.06 3.76 10.91
N ASP A 281 2.42 4.91 11.12
CA ASP A 281 2.49 6.04 10.15
C ASP A 281 3.94 6.53 9.94
N ALA A 282 4.71 6.66 11.01
CA ALA A 282 6.11 7.09 10.91
C ALA A 282 7.03 6.02 10.30
N HIS A 283 6.71 4.74 10.53
CA HIS A 283 7.42 3.60 9.99
C HIS A 283 7.20 3.51 8.48
N ASP A 284 5.94 3.46 8.02
CA ASP A 284 5.57 3.43 6.60
C ASP A 284 6.19 4.62 5.83
N GLU A 285 6.14 5.84 6.38
CA GLU A 285 6.72 7.04 5.76
C GLU A 285 8.23 6.90 5.55
N LYS A 286 8.93 6.44 6.60
CA LYS A 286 10.38 6.26 6.55
C LYS A 286 10.75 5.18 5.53
N GLU A 287 10.01 4.09 5.50
CA GLU A 287 10.30 2.99 4.60
C GLU A 287 10.09 3.37 3.14
N GLU A 288 8.92 3.92 2.81
CA GLU A 288 8.59 4.30 1.44
C GLU A 288 9.46 5.44 0.92
N GLY A 289 9.74 6.44 1.76
CA GLY A 289 10.46 7.63 1.35
C GLY A 289 11.99 7.49 1.37
N THR A 290 12.52 6.53 2.15
CA THR A 290 13.96 6.45 2.42
C THR A 290 14.50 5.02 2.28
N VAL A 291 13.92 4.05 3.00
CA VAL A 291 14.49 2.70 3.08
C VAL A 291 14.34 1.94 1.77
N TYR A 292 13.13 1.82 1.22
CA TYR A 292 12.90 1.07 -0.01
C TYR A 292 13.66 1.63 -1.21
N PRO A 293 13.74 2.96 -1.42
CA PRO A 293 14.62 3.53 -2.43
C PRO A 293 16.08 3.07 -2.30
N ASP A 294 16.63 3.10 -1.08
CA ASP A 294 18.01 2.70 -0.82
C ASP A 294 18.21 1.18 -0.98
N VAL A 295 17.26 0.39 -0.49
CA VAL A 295 17.22 -1.07 -0.69
C VAL A 295 17.24 -1.40 -2.17
N LEU A 296 16.39 -0.76 -2.98
CA LEU A 296 16.34 -1.01 -4.42
C LEU A 296 17.64 -0.61 -5.12
N ALA A 297 18.27 0.50 -4.71
CA ALA A 297 19.56 0.93 -5.25
C ALA A 297 20.66 -0.12 -5.01
N HIS A 298 20.67 -0.75 -3.82
CA HIS A 298 21.64 -1.80 -3.49
C HIS A 298 21.31 -3.15 -4.15
N LEU A 299 20.03 -3.54 -4.19
CA LEU A 299 19.62 -4.83 -4.76
C LEU A 299 19.75 -4.85 -6.28
N GLY A 300 19.44 -3.75 -6.97
CA GLY A 300 19.38 -3.68 -8.43
C GLY A 300 18.46 -4.77 -9.00
N ALA A 301 18.94 -5.50 -10.01
CA ALA A 301 18.17 -6.58 -10.66
C ALA A 301 17.76 -7.72 -9.70
N ARG A 302 18.45 -7.90 -8.56
CA ARG A 302 18.09 -8.93 -7.56
C ARG A 302 16.73 -8.69 -6.90
N ALA A 303 16.22 -7.45 -6.96
CA ALA A 303 14.92 -7.11 -6.41
C ALA A 303 13.77 -7.94 -7.03
N GLU A 304 13.87 -8.34 -8.30
CA GLU A 304 12.86 -9.20 -8.95
C GLU A 304 12.76 -10.59 -8.29
N GLY A 305 13.92 -11.17 -7.95
CA GLY A 305 13.98 -12.45 -7.24
C GLY A 305 13.41 -12.35 -5.82
N ILE A 306 13.63 -11.22 -5.14
CA ILE A 306 13.03 -10.95 -3.82
C ILE A 306 11.52 -10.76 -3.93
N LEU A 307 11.04 -10.02 -4.93
CA LEU A 307 9.61 -9.85 -5.20
C LEU A 307 8.91 -11.20 -5.41
N ALA A 308 9.51 -12.08 -6.22
CA ALA A 308 8.94 -13.42 -6.45
C ALA A 308 8.80 -14.22 -5.15
N LYS A 309 9.78 -14.12 -4.25
CA LYS A 309 9.73 -14.76 -2.92
C LYS A 309 8.69 -14.11 -2.01
N ALA A 310 8.59 -12.78 -2.02
CA ALA A 310 7.60 -12.04 -1.24
C ALA A 310 6.17 -12.42 -1.66
N LEU A 311 5.89 -12.48 -2.97
CA LEU A 311 4.59 -12.93 -3.49
C LEU A 311 4.25 -14.36 -3.03
N ALA A 312 5.24 -15.25 -3.05
CA ALA A 312 5.07 -16.63 -2.60
C ALA A 312 5.01 -16.79 -1.07
N TRP A 313 5.29 -15.74 -0.29
CA TRP A 313 5.34 -15.82 1.16
C TRP A 313 3.97 -16.13 1.76
N PRO A 314 3.84 -17.19 2.57
CA PRO A 314 2.54 -17.67 3.03
C PRO A 314 1.87 -16.70 4.00
N ALA A 315 0.55 -16.83 4.16
CA ALA A 315 -0.14 -16.22 5.28
C ALA A 315 0.41 -16.78 6.60
N PRO A 316 0.76 -15.96 7.60
CA PRO A 316 1.06 -16.45 8.92
C PRO A 316 -0.18 -17.13 9.50
N ALA A 317 0.04 -18.19 10.29
CA ALA A 317 -1.03 -18.76 11.09
C ALA A 317 -1.51 -17.69 12.07
N VAL A 318 -2.82 -17.43 12.11
CA VAL A 318 -3.38 -16.55 13.13
C VAL A 318 -3.26 -17.28 14.47
N PRO A 319 -2.61 -16.68 15.49
CA PRO A 319 -2.63 -17.23 16.84
C PRO A 319 -4.09 -17.40 17.28
N ARG A 320 -4.43 -18.56 17.84
CA ARG A 320 -5.77 -18.81 18.37
C ARG A 320 -6.04 -17.97 19.61
#